data_AF-A0A9E4EBD0-F1
#
_entry.id   AF-A0A9E4EBD0-F1
#
_cell.length_a   1.000
_cell.length_b   1.000
_cell.length_c   1.000
_cell.angle_alpha   90.00
_cell.angle_beta   90.00
_cell.angle_gamma   90.00
#
_symmetry.space_group_name_H-M   'P 1'
#
loop_
_entity.id
_entity.type
_entity.pdbx_description
1 polymer ?
#
loop_
_entity_poly.entity_id
_entity_poly.type
_entity_poly.pdbx_seq_one_letter_code
_entity_poly.pdbx_strand_id
1 'polypeptide(L)'
;MNILEPVFPPVTVRTTFNLDPFYKQWIDVEGLPVVASAKVNPYAVKEAAWLIRQMIGHRQDILKALAENNVRFAVMAYNELTTQIPEHSNLQPDYYWDRRARGLGSTPARPAVSCGEENLLNYAGDPYSTENILVHEFAHAIHQMGLNTVDPSFDDRLTVLFEAAVEKGLWKNTYAITSRAEYWAEGTQSWFDTNRANDDQHNHVDTRDKLKAYDPSLATLLTEIFGDTDWRYTQAVTRTHLSHLKGFNPEGSLKFKWSPELIELTEFHQQLKNPDSDGDGRWINLDEQDLSSLPNLKSGNDDTETAIIFMNSTKSEITYYWVDYERDEKFYGRIAPDTFVNQHTYDGHIWLIKDMNGQNLAIFRAEEKTGRALLVTGSPNVR
;
A
#
# COMPACT_ATOMS: atom_id res chain seq x y z
N MET A 1 -21.42 -23.07 -4.47
CA MET A 1 -21.64 -22.34 -3.21
C MET A 1 -22.71 -21.28 -3.44
N ASN A 2 -23.70 -21.19 -2.56
CA ASN A 2 -24.71 -20.13 -2.65
C ASN A 2 -24.17 -18.89 -1.90
N ILE A 3 -23.96 -17.79 -2.61
CA ILE A 3 -23.53 -16.51 -2.00
C ILE A 3 -24.77 -15.62 -1.96
N LEU A 4 -25.12 -15.16 -0.76
CA LEU A 4 -26.27 -14.28 -0.55
C LEU A 4 -25.99 -12.87 -1.09
N GLU A 5 -27.05 -12.10 -1.32
CA GLU A 5 -26.91 -10.68 -1.61
C GLU A 5 -26.30 -9.94 -0.40
N PRO A 6 -25.41 -8.97 -0.62
CA PRO A 6 -24.90 -8.15 0.46
C PRO A 6 -26.03 -7.33 1.07
N VAL A 7 -26.01 -7.20 2.39
CA VAL A 7 -26.98 -6.40 3.16
C VAL A 7 -26.26 -5.33 3.96
N PHE A 8 -27.00 -4.41 4.59
CA PHE A 8 -26.37 -3.47 5.53
C PHE A 8 -25.74 -4.23 6.71
N PRO A 9 -24.51 -3.88 7.15
CA PRO A 9 -23.90 -4.51 8.31
C PRO A 9 -24.83 -4.40 9.54
N PRO A 10 -25.24 -5.54 10.14
CA PRO A 10 -26.06 -5.54 11.35
C PRO A 10 -25.39 -4.81 12.50
N VAL A 11 -26.18 -4.26 13.43
CA VAL A 11 -25.65 -3.55 14.62
C VAL A 11 -24.66 -4.43 15.40
N THR A 12 -24.96 -5.72 15.55
CA THR A 12 -24.07 -6.67 16.23
C THR A 12 -22.70 -6.79 15.55
N VAL A 13 -22.67 -6.89 14.22
CA VAL A 13 -21.42 -6.96 13.45
C VAL A 13 -20.66 -5.64 13.55
N ARG A 14 -21.35 -4.50 13.43
CA ARG A 14 -20.72 -3.18 13.57
C ARG A 14 -20.05 -3.01 14.92
N THR A 15 -20.75 -3.34 16.00
CA THR A 15 -20.21 -3.22 17.35
C THR A 15 -19.05 -4.20 17.58
N THR A 16 -19.17 -5.43 17.11
CA THR A 16 -18.15 -6.47 17.31
C THR A 16 -16.84 -6.10 16.62
N PHE A 17 -16.91 -5.61 15.38
CA PHE A 17 -15.72 -5.30 14.57
C PHE A 17 -15.34 -3.81 14.60
N ASN A 18 -16.05 -3.00 15.38
CA ASN A 18 -15.97 -1.54 15.39
C ASN A 18 -16.01 -0.94 13.96
N LEU A 19 -16.96 -1.39 13.14
CA LEU A 19 -17.05 -0.99 11.74
C LEU A 19 -17.52 0.46 11.60
N ASP A 20 -16.75 1.25 10.85
CA ASP A 20 -17.09 2.62 10.51
C ASP A 20 -18.46 2.71 9.79
N PRO A 21 -19.25 3.79 10.00
CA PRO A 21 -20.47 4.05 9.25
C PRO A 21 -20.31 4.07 7.73
N PHE A 22 -19.09 4.27 7.20
CA PHE A 22 -18.71 4.17 5.79
C PHE A 22 -19.21 2.87 5.14
N TYR A 23 -19.06 1.73 5.82
CA TYR A 23 -19.47 0.44 5.30
C TYR A 23 -20.99 0.33 5.24
N LYS A 24 -21.56 0.15 4.04
CA LYS A 24 -23.01 0.01 3.80
C LYS A 24 -23.42 -1.35 3.24
N GLN A 25 -22.45 -2.17 2.85
CA GLN A 25 -22.64 -3.54 2.38
C GLN A 25 -21.84 -4.51 3.23
N TRP A 26 -22.38 -5.70 3.45
CA TRP A 26 -21.76 -6.77 4.23
C TRP A 26 -22.25 -8.15 3.79
N ILE A 27 -21.31 -9.11 3.75
CA ILE A 27 -21.55 -10.55 3.64
C ILE A 27 -20.74 -11.24 4.74
N ASP A 28 -21.36 -12.23 5.39
CA ASP A 28 -20.67 -13.13 6.31
C ASP A 28 -19.95 -14.25 5.54
N VAL A 29 -18.67 -14.45 5.88
CA VAL A 29 -17.86 -15.57 5.42
C VAL A 29 -17.41 -16.34 6.65
N GLU A 30 -18.35 -17.10 7.22
CA GLU A 30 -18.12 -17.97 8.38
C GLU A 30 -17.53 -17.21 9.58
N GLY A 31 -18.07 -16.02 9.86
CA GLY A 31 -17.61 -15.11 10.91
C GLY A 31 -16.66 -14.02 10.44
N LEU A 32 -16.00 -14.19 9.28
CA LEU A 32 -15.18 -13.14 8.67
C LEU A 32 -16.09 -12.15 7.90
N PRO A 33 -16.14 -10.87 8.29
CA PRO A 33 -16.91 -9.87 7.58
C PRO A 33 -16.23 -9.46 6.26
N VAL A 34 -16.95 -9.60 5.15
CA VAL A 34 -16.64 -8.91 3.89
C VAL A 34 -17.51 -7.67 3.81
N VAL A 35 -16.91 -6.48 3.73
CA VAL A 35 -17.59 -5.19 3.86
C VAL A 35 -17.25 -4.26 2.69
N ALA A 36 -18.17 -3.35 2.37
CA ALA A 36 -17.93 -2.35 1.33
C ALA A 36 -18.78 -1.10 1.55
N SER A 37 -18.42 0.01 0.89
CA SER A 37 -19.26 1.21 0.85
C SER A 37 -20.53 0.98 0.02
N ALA A 38 -21.44 1.96 -0.01
CA ALA A 38 -22.61 1.91 -0.89
C ALA A 38 -22.27 2.10 -2.39
N LYS A 39 -21.04 2.54 -2.73
CA LYS A 39 -20.63 2.77 -4.12
C LYS A 39 -20.19 1.49 -4.83
N VAL A 40 -19.72 0.51 -4.06
CA VAL A 40 -19.23 -0.77 -4.59
C VAL A 40 -20.36 -1.55 -5.26
N ASN A 41 -20.07 -2.13 -6.41
CA ASN A 41 -20.93 -3.08 -7.10
C ASN A 41 -21.14 -4.33 -6.22
N PRO A 42 -22.39 -4.69 -5.86
CA PRO A 42 -22.69 -5.87 -5.05
C PRO A 42 -22.07 -7.17 -5.56
N TYR A 43 -21.84 -7.31 -6.87
CA TYR A 43 -21.16 -8.47 -7.44
C TYR A 43 -19.70 -8.59 -7.00
N ALA A 44 -19.00 -7.48 -6.72
CA ALA A 44 -17.62 -7.51 -6.22
C ALA A 44 -17.56 -8.04 -4.77
N VAL A 45 -18.52 -7.63 -3.92
CA VAL A 45 -18.65 -8.17 -2.55
C VAL A 45 -18.93 -9.67 -2.57
N LYS A 46 -19.82 -10.10 -3.47
CA LYS A 46 -20.13 -11.53 -3.69
C LYS A 46 -18.93 -12.32 -4.23
N GLU A 47 -18.18 -11.73 -5.16
CA GLU A 47 -16.98 -12.34 -5.73
C GLU A 47 -15.88 -12.50 -4.66
N ALA A 48 -15.64 -11.48 -3.84
CA ALA A 48 -14.70 -11.58 -2.73
C ALA A 48 -15.08 -12.71 -1.75
N ALA A 49 -16.36 -12.77 -1.35
CA ALA A 49 -16.86 -13.84 -0.49
C ALA A 49 -16.75 -15.23 -1.12
N TRP A 50 -16.92 -15.34 -2.44
CA TRP A 50 -16.75 -16.60 -3.17
C TRP A 50 -15.28 -17.02 -3.22
N LEU A 51 -14.36 -16.12 -3.55
CA LEU A 51 -12.92 -16.38 -3.63
C LEU A 51 -12.34 -16.79 -2.27
N ILE A 52 -12.69 -16.08 -1.19
CA ILE A 52 -12.24 -16.44 0.16
C ILE A 52 -12.65 -17.88 0.51
N ARG A 53 -13.89 -18.26 0.22
CA ARG A 53 -14.36 -19.64 0.46
C ARG A 53 -13.66 -20.67 -0.41
N GLN A 54 -13.33 -20.34 -1.66
CA GLN A 54 -12.55 -21.23 -2.52
C GLN A 54 -11.12 -21.42 -2.01
N MET A 55 -10.51 -20.35 -1.51
CA MET A 55 -9.15 -20.41 -0.96
C MET A 55 -9.12 -21.23 0.33
N ILE A 56 -9.99 -20.93 1.31
CA ILE A 56 -9.77 -21.38 2.69
C ILE A 56 -11.05 -21.81 3.42
N GLY A 57 -12.18 -21.97 2.73
CA GLY A 57 -13.47 -22.31 3.35
C GLY A 57 -13.51 -23.65 4.10
N HIS A 58 -12.59 -24.57 3.79
CA HIS A 58 -12.41 -25.83 4.53
C HIS A 58 -11.66 -25.67 5.85
N ARG A 59 -10.98 -24.53 6.08
CA ARG A 59 -10.24 -24.20 7.30
C ARG A 59 -10.96 -23.11 8.10
N GLN A 60 -12.12 -23.46 8.63
CA GLN A 60 -12.93 -22.56 9.45
C GLN A 60 -12.21 -22.08 10.72
N ASP A 61 -11.24 -22.85 11.22
CA ASP A 61 -10.34 -22.45 12.30
C ASP A 61 -9.54 -21.20 11.96
N ILE A 62 -9.02 -21.09 10.73
CA ILE A 62 -8.30 -19.89 10.25
C ILE A 62 -9.26 -18.72 10.08
N LEU A 63 -10.43 -18.93 9.46
CA LEU A 63 -11.44 -17.86 9.30
C LEU A 63 -11.90 -17.31 10.65
N LYS A 64 -12.09 -18.18 11.64
CA LYS A 64 -12.43 -17.79 13.00
C LYS A 64 -11.29 -17.01 13.67
N ALA A 65 -10.05 -17.45 13.53
CA ALA A 65 -8.90 -16.73 14.07
C ALA A 65 -8.76 -15.32 13.45
N LEU A 66 -8.96 -15.20 12.14
CA LEU A 66 -9.00 -13.89 11.47
C LEU A 66 -10.07 -12.98 12.08
N ALA A 67 -11.29 -13.50 12.26
CA ALA A 67 -12.40 -12.75 12.86
C ALA A 67 -12.10 -12.35 14.33
N GLU A 68 -11.54 -13.26 15.13
CA GLU A 68 -11.13 -12.99 16.52
C GLU A 68 -10.02 -11.94 16.61
N ASN A 69 -9.14 -11.89 15.61
CA ASN A 69 -8.13 -10.83 15.44
C ASN A 69 -8.69 -9.56 14.76
N ASN A 70 -10.02 -9.40 14.77
CA ASN A 70 -10.77 -8.24 14.27
C ASN A 70 -10.59 -7.97 12.76
N VAL A 71 -10.19 -8.98 11.98
CA VAL A 71 -9.97 -8.82 10.54
C VAL A 71 -11.31 -8.65 9.82
N ARG A 72 -11.35 -7.71 8.87
CA ARG A 72 -12.36 -7.63 7.81
C ARG A 72 -11.71 -7.60 6.42
N PHE A 73 -12.45 -8.05 5.42
CA PHE A 73 -12.11 -7.85 4.01
C PHE A 73 -12.93 -6.69 3.44
N ALA A 74 -12.29 -5.58 3.12
CA ALA A 74 -12.90 -4.37 2.59
C ALA A 74 -12.80 -4.32 1.06
N VAL A 75 -13.93 -4.19 0.37
CA VAL A 75 -13.94 -3.93 -1.07
C VAL A 75 -14.02 -2.42 -1.30
N MET A 76 -13.09 -1.92 -2.11
CA MET A 76 -13.04 -0.51 -2.54
C MET A 76 -13.76 -0.34 -3.87
N ALA A 77 -14.57 0.71 -4.02
CA ALA A 77 -15.13 1.04 -5.33
C ALA A 77 -14.02 1.44 -6.30
N TYR A 78 -14.28 1.33 -7.60
CA TYR A 78 -13.32 1.67 -8.66
C TYR A 78 -12.90 3.16 -8.63
N ASN A 79 -13.67 4.00 -7.94
CA ASN A 79 -13.43 5.43 -7.75
C ASN A 79 -13.23 5.83 -6.29
N GLU A 80 -13.02 4.87 -5.40
CA GLU A 80 -12.55 5.09 -4.03
C GLU A 80 -11.05 4.84 -3.96
N LEU A 81 -10.34 5.53 -3.07
CA LEU A 81 -8.89 5.41 -2.89
C LEU A 81 -8.54 4.59 -1.65
N THR A 82 -7.30 4.11 -1.56
CA THR A 82 -6.84 3.26 -0.44
C THR A 82 -7.02 3.94 0.91
N THR A 83 -6.65 5.22 1.04
CA THR A 83 -6.82 5.98 2.28
C THR A 83 -8.28 6.36 2.59
N GLN A 84 -9.21 6.12 1.66
CA GLN A 84 -10.65 6.27 1.94
C GLN A 84 -11.26 5.05 2.62
N ILE A 85 -10.54 3.92 2.68
CA ILE A 85 -10.87 2.83 3.60
C ILE A 85 -10.61 3.31 5.03
N PRO A 86 -11.60 3.25 5.94
CA PRO A 86 -11.49 3.81 7.29
C PRO A 86 -10.22 3.38 8.03
N GLU A 87 -9.81 2.13 7.89
CA GLU A 87 -8.68 1.56 8.63
C GLU A 87 -7.32 1.85 7.98
N HIS A 88 -7.33 2.47 6.79
CA HIS A 88 -6.16 2.95 6.07
C HIS A 88 -6.08 4.49 6.04
N SER A 89 -7.06 5.19 6.62
CA SER A 89 -7.19 6.66 6.59
C SER A 89 -6.05 7.47 7.19
N ASN A 90 -5.22 6.84 8.04
CA ASN A 90 -4.06 7.47 8.64
C ASN A 90 -2.74 7.16 7.91
N LEU A 91 -2.78 6.47 6.77
CA LEU A 91 -1.60 6.27 5.94
C LEU A 91 -1.20 7.61 5.31
N GLN A 92 0.09 7.91 5.40
CA GLN A 92 0.67 9.16 4.91
C GLN A 92 1.96 8.87 4.12
N PRO A 93 2.28 9.70 3.11
CA PRO A 93 1.37 10.68 2.50
C PRO A 93 0.24 9.98 1.73
N ASP A 94 -0.98 10.47 1.83
CA ASP A 94 -2.18 9.83 1.30
C ASP A 94 -2.09 9.50 -0.21
N TYR A 95 -1.69 10.47 -1.03
CA TYR A 95 -1.57 10.32 -2.48
C TYR A 95 -0.61 9.20 -2.89
N TYR A 96 0.44 8.94 -2.12
CA TYR A 96 1.35 7.82 -2.40
C TYR A 96 0.61 6.50 -2.24
N TRP A 97 -0.06 6.30 -1.11
CA TRP A 97 -0.81 5.07 -0.84
C TRP A 97 -1.99 4.90 -1.79
N ASP A 98 -2.67 6.00 -2.10
CA ASP A 98 -3.79 6.04 -3.02
C ASP A 98 -3.39 5.66 -4.44
N ARG A 99 -2.20 6.09 -4.90
CA ARG A 99 -1.72 5.77 -6.25
C ARG A 99 -1.00 4.43 -6.34
N ARG A 100 -0.34 4.01 -5.26
CA ARG A 100 0.48 2.81 -5.18
C ARG A 100 -0.34 1.53 -5.16
N ALA A 101 -1.49 1.56 -4.52
CA ALA A 101 -2.17 0.33 -4.11
C ALA A 101 -3.64 0.34 -4.52
N ARG A 102 -4.12 -0.85 -4.92
CA ARG A 102 -5.55 -1.20 -4.99
C ARG A 102 -5.91 -2.38 -4.10
N GLY A 103 -5.02 -2.71 -3.17
CA GLY A 103 -5.24 -3.63 -2.07
C GLY A 103 -4.10 -3.50 -1.07
N LEU A 104 -4.36 -3.87 0.18
CA LEU A 104 -3.38 -3.95 1.25
C LEU A 104 -3.74 -5.11 2.19
N GLY A 105 -2.75 -5.83 2.68
CA GLY A 105 -2.89 -6.82 3.74
C GLY A 105 -3.24 -6.21 5.08
N SER A 106 -3.77 -7.04 5.99
CA SER A 106 -4.12 -6.62 7.34
C SER A 106 -2.93 -6.68 8.30
N THR A 107 -2.98 -5.85 9.34
CA THR A 107 -2.05 -5.87 10.48
C THR A 107 -2.83 -5.76 11.79
N PRO A 108 -2.24 -6.03 12.96
CA PRO A 108 -2.93 -5.81 14.24
C PRO A 108 -3.40 -4.37 14.44
N ALA A 109 -2.64 -3.39 13.95
CA ALA A 109 -2.98 -1.97 14.03
C ALA A 109 -4.02 -1.54 12.98
N ARG A 110 -4.04 -2.19 11.82
CA ARG A 110 -4.98 -1.95 10.72
C ARG A 110 -5.57 -3.28 10.26
N PRO A 111 -6.55 -3.86 10.99
CA PRO A 111 -7.03 -5.21 10.69
C PRO A 111 -7.97 -5.27 9.47
N ALA A 112 -7.71 -4.51 8.41
CA ALA A 112 -8.47 -4.54 7.16
C ALA A 112 -7.57 -5.02 6.03
N VAL A 113 -7.98 -6.12 5.37
CA VAL A 113 -7.50 -6.46 4.04
C VAL A 113 -8.34 -5.66 3.05
N SER A 114 -7.76 -5.11 1.99
CA SER A 114 -8.54 -4.41 0.96
C SER A 114 -8.26 -4.92 -0.45
N CYS A 115 -9.25 -4.76 -1.34
CA CYS A 115 -9.11 -5.00 -2.77
C CYS A 115 -10.10 -4.13 -3.57
N GLY A 116 -9.66 -3.59 -4.70
CA GLY A 116 -10.47 -2.83 -5.63
C GLY A 116 -11.46 -3.71 -6.38
N GLU A 117 -12.70 -3.24 -6.52
CA GLU A 117 -13.73 -3.97 -7.28
C GLU A 117 -13.36 -4.12 -8.76
N GLU A 118 -12.57 -3.21 -9.32
CA GLU A 118 -12.09 -3.30 -10.69
C GLU A 118 -11.22 -4.56 -10.91
N ASN A 119 -10.48 -4.99 -9.88
CA ASN A 119 -9.70 -6.22 -9.94
C ASN A 119 -10.58 -7.46 -9.73
N LEU A 120 -11.51 -7.41 -8.77
CA LEU A 120 -12.42 -8.52 -8.49
C LEU A 120 -13.33 -8.84 -9.68
N LEU A 121 -13.83 -7.81 -10.38
CA LEU A 121 -14.77 -7.96 -11.48
C LEU A 121 -14.12 -7.80 -12.87
N ASN A 122 -12.80 -7.64 -12.93
CA ASN A 122 -12.00 -7.48 -14.15
C ASN A 122 -12.49 -6.31 -15.04
N TYR A 123 -12.71 -5.14 -14.45
CA TYR A 123 -13.06 -3.95 -15.20
C TYR A 123 -11.92 -3.52 -16.12
N ALA A 124 -12.28 -2.90 -17.25
CA ALA A 124 -11.28 -2.28 -18.12
C ALA A 124 -10.48 -1.21 -17.35
N GLY A 125 -9.18 -1.16 -17.58
CA GLY A 125 -8.29 -0.17 -16.97
C GLY A 125 -7.77 -0.55 -15.58
N ASP A 126 -8.14 -1.71 -15.03
CA ASP A 126 -7.54 -2.24 -13.79
C ASP A 126 -6.00 -2.28 -13.91
N PRO A 127 -5.26 -1.57 -13.03
CA PRO A 127 -3.80 -1.56 -13.05
C PRO A 127 -3.18 -2.93 -12.75
N TYR A 128 -3.93 -3.88 -12.19
CA TYR A 128 -3.48 -5.22 -11.82
C TYR A 128 -4.24 -6.33 -12.58
N SER A 129 -4.72 -6.04 -13.79
CA SER A 129 -5.60 -6.94 -14.57
C SER A 129 -5.03 -8.33 -14.90
N THR A 130 -3.72 -8.54 -14.72
CA THR A 130 -3.01 -9.80 -14.97
C THR A 130 -2.87 -10.69 -13.74
N GLU A 131 -3.40 -10.26 -12.59
CA GLU A 131 -3.36 -10.98 -11.32
C GLU A 131 -4.64 -10.74 -10.51
N ASN A 132 -4.75 -11.42 -9.36
CA ASN A 132 -5.85 -11.20 -8.43
C ASN A 132 -5.31 -10.71 -7.08
N ILE A 133 -5.55 -9.44 -6.80
CA ILE A 133 -5.06 -8.75 -5.61
C ILE A 133 -5.69 -9.32 -4.33
N LEU A 134 -6.94 -9.80 -4.38
CA LEU A 134 -7.53 -10.48 -3.23
C LEU A 134 -6.71 -11.71 -2.83
N VAL A 135 -6.30 -12.55 -3.78
CA VAL A 135 -5.53 -13.77 -3.48
C VAL A 135 -4.22 -13.42 -2.77
N HIS A 136 -3.51 -12.39 -3.25
CA HIS A 136 -2.25 -11.92 -2.66
C HIS A 136 -2.46 -11.35 -1.25
N GLU A 137 -3.30 -10.32 -1.12
CA GLU A 137 -3.46 -9.60 0.15
C GLU A 137 -4.14 -10.44 1.23
N PHE A 138 -5.04 -11.34 0.82
CA PHE A 138 -5.65 -12.28 1.74
C PHE A 138 -4.67 -13.39 2.16
N ALA A 139 -3.68 -13.75 1.34
CA ALA A 139 -2.62 -14.66 1.76
C ALA A 139 -1.78 -14.06 2.90
N HIS A 140 -1.45 -12.76 2.85
CA HIS A 140 -0.81 -12.07 3.98
C HIS A 140 -1.66 -12.14 5.24
N ALA A 141 -2.96 -11.87 5.13
CA ALA A 141 -3.87 -11.93 6.28
C ALA A 141 -3.96 -13.35 6.86
N ILE A 142 -4.14 -14.36 6.01
CA ILE A 142 -4.14 -15.78 6.41
C ILE A 142 -2.87 -16.11 7.17
N HIS A 143 -1.70 -15.68 6.71
CA HIS A 143 -0.43 -15.92 7.40
C HIS A 143 -0.37 -15.18 8.74
N GLN A 144 -0.41 -13.85 8.69
CA GLN A 144 -0.03 -13.00 9.83
C GLN A 144 -1.11 -12.93 10.92
N MET A 145 -2.38 -12.96 10.51
CA MET A 145 -3.53 -12.72 11.39
C MET A 145 -4.41 -13.96 11.59
N GLY A 146 -4.13 -15.08 10.90
CA GLY A 146 -4.87 -16.33 11.03
C GLY A 146 -3.98 -17.48 11.52
N LEU A 147 -3.08 -17.94 10.66
CA LEU A 147 -2.20 -19.08 10.88
C LEU A 147 -1.30 -18.88 12.08
N ASN A 148 -0.69 -17.71 12.28
CA ASN A 148 0.14 -17.47 13.46
C ASN A 148 -0.64 -17.58 14.79
N THR A 149 -1.97 -17.47 14.76
CA THR A 149 -2.84 -17.73 15.92
C THR A 149 -3.20 -19.21 16.06
N VAL A 150 -3.52 -19.88 14.95
CA VAL A 150 -3.95 -21.30 14.94
C VAL A 150 -2.77 -22.27 15.11
N ASP A 151 -1.64 -21.95 14.50
CA ASP A 151 -0.38 -22.67 14.54
C ASP A 151 0.79 -21.69 14.74
N PRO A 152 1.20 -21.46 16.00
CA PRO A 152 2.31 -20.55 16.33
C PRO A 152 3.66 -20.94 15.71
N SER A 153 3.83 -22.18 15.22
CA SER A 153 5.07 -22.62 14.56
C SER A 153 5.13 -22.29 13.07
N PHE A 154 4.02 -21.83 12.47
CA PHE A 154 3.91 -21.62 11.04
C PHE A 154 4.95 -20.61 10.50
N ASP A 155 5.14 -19.48 11.17
CA ASP A 155 6.08 -18.44 10.74
C ASP A 155 7.55 -18.91 10.78
N ASP A 156 7.92 -19.73 11.76
CA ASP A 156 9.25 -20.34 11.85
C ASP A 156 9.47 -21.32 10.68
N ARG A 157 8.47 -22.17 10.38
CA ARG A 157 8.52 -23.09 9.23
C ARG A 157 8.67 -22.32 7.92
N LEU A 158 7.89 -21.27 7.73
CA LEU A 158 7.96 -20.41 6.54
C LEU A 158 9.33 -19.70 6.45
N THR A 159 9.92 -19.30 7.57
CA THR A 159 11.26 -18.68 7.62
C THR A 159 12.32 -19.63 7.10
N VAL A 160 12.32 -20.87 7.57
CA VAL A 160 13.27 -21.89 7.11
C VAL A 160 13.12 -22.14 5.61
N LEU A 161 11.89 -22.17 5.09
CA LEU A 161 11.66 -22.35 3.64
C LEU A 161 12.16 -21.15 2.83
N PHE A 162 11.86 -19.94 3.28
CA PHE A 162 12.30 -18.71 2.63
C PHE A 162 13.84 -18.64 2.56
N GLU A 163 14.53 -18.87 3.67
CA GLU A 163 16.00 -18.86 3.72
C GLU A 163 16.61 -19.93 2.80
N ALA A 164 16.03 -21.14 2.78
CA ALA A 164 16.46 -22.19 1.87
C ALA A 164 16.21 -21.84 0.39
N ALA A 165 15.12 -21.14 0.07
CA ALA A 165 14.84 -20.65 -1.28
C ALA A 165 15.87 -19.60 -1.71
N VAL A 166 16.21 -18.65 -0.83
CA VAL A 166 17.27 -17.66 -1.03
C VAL A 166 18.62 -18.35 -1.30
N GLU A 167 19.01 -19.31 -0.45
CA GLU A 167 20.28 -20.03 -0.59
C GLU A 167 20.38 -20.79 -1.92
N LYS A 168 19.27 -21.38 -2.38
CA LYS A 168 19.16 -22.08 -3.67
C LYS A 168 19.06 -21.14 -4.87
N GLY A 169 18.93 -19.82 -4.64
CA GLY A 169 18.70 -18.84 -5.69
C GLY A 169 17.34 -18.96 -6.37
N LEU A 170 16.36 -19.60 -5.70
CA LEU A 170 14.98 -19.59 -6.16
C LEU A 170 14.42 -18.17 -6.04
N TRP A 171 13.50 -17.79 -6.93
CA TRP A 171 12.85 -16.47 -6.93
C TRP A 171 13.84 -15.28 -7.02
N LYS A 172 15.07 -15.54 -7.47
CA LYS A 172 16.08 -14.50 -7.57
C LYS A 172 15.61 -13.38 -8.49
N ASN A 173 15.78 -12.14 -8.02
CA ASN A 173 15.36 -10.91 -8.70
C ASN A 173 13.84 -10.82 -8.95
N THR A 174 13.02 -11.53 -8.17
CA THR A 174 11.55 -11.38 -8.21
C THR A 174 11.02 -10.69 -6.95
N TYR A 175 9.79 -10.20 -7.01
CA TYR A 175 9.10 -9.61 -5.87
C TYR A 175 8.97 -10.60 -4.70
N ALA A 176 8.73 -11.88 -5.00
CA ALA A 176 8.64 -12.96 -4.01
C ALA A 176 9.85 -13.06 -3.05
N ILE A 177 11.07 -12.69 -3.45
CA ILE A 177 12.25 -12.80 -2.57
C ILE A 177 12.53 -11.54 -1.75
N THR A 178 11.74 -10.48 -1.93
CA THR A 178 11.92 -9.22 -1.20
C THR A 178 11.62 -9.36 0.30
N SER A 179 10.72 -10.27 0.67
CA SER A 179 10.49 -10.65 2.06
C SER A 179 9.85 -12.04 2.16
N ARG A 180 9.91 -12.63 3.36
CA ARG A 180 9.21 -13.88 3.69
C ARG A 180 7.69 -13.78 3.47
N ALA A 181 7.10 -12.62 3.73
CA ALA A 181 5.67 -12.41 3.55
C ALA A 181 5.30 -12.40 2.06
N GLU A 182 6.11 -11.77 1.21
CA GLU A 182 5.92 -11.77 -0.24
C GLU A 182 6.13 -13.17 -0.83
N TYR A 183 7.14 -13.90 -0.35
CA TYR A 183 7.38 -15.29 -0.76
C TYR A 183 6.15 -16.17 -0.56
N TRP A 184 5.45 -15.99 0.55
CA TRP A 184 4.19 -16.67 0.83
C TRP A 184 3.04 -16.18 -0.07
N ALA A 185 2.87 -14.87 -0.25
CA ALA A 185 1.76 -14.32 -1.02
C ALA A 185 1.89 -14.60 -2.53
N GLU A 186 3.07 -14.40 -3.10
CA GLU A 186 3.41 -14.72 -4.49
C GLU A 186 3.29 -16.23 -4.77
N GLY A 187 3.79 -17.05 -3.85
CA GLY A 187 3.60 -18.50 -3.88
C GLY A 187 2.13 -18.92 -3.86
N THR A 188 1.31 -18.22 -3.07
CA THR A 188 -0.14 -18.44 -3.00
C THR A 188 -0.82 -18.03 -4.30
N GLN A 189 -0.43 -16.91 -4.92
CA GLN A 189 -0.94 -16.55 -6.25
C GLN A 189 -0.58 -17.62 -7.28
N SER A 190 0.65 -18.14 -7.27
CA SER A 190 1.04 -19.24 -8.17
C SER A 190 0.24 -20.51 -7.86
N TRP A 191 -0.03 -20.80 -6.58
CA TRP A 191 -0.86 -21.94 -6.16
C TRP A 191 -2.28 -21.91 -6.73
N PHE A 192 -2.83 -20.72 -6.95
CA PHE A 192 -4.16 -20.52 -7.53
C PHE A 192 -4.15 -20.11 -9.00
N ASP A 193 -3.00 -20.19 -9.68
CA ASP A 193 -2.80 -19.84 -11.10
C ASP A 193 -3.17 -18.39 -11.44
N THR A 194 -2.83 -17.46 -10.54
CA THR A 194 -3.10 -16.03 -10.71
C THR A 194 -1.88 -15.14 -10.51
N ASN A 195 -0.68 -15.72 -10.43
CA ASN A 195 0.55 -14.92 -10.39
C ASN A 195 0.92 -14.48 -11.83
N ARG A 196 1.63 -13.37 -11.92
CA ARG A 196 2.22 -12.87 -13.16
C ARG A 196 3.45 -13.68 -13.51
N ALA A 197 3.85 -13.61 -14.79
CA ALA A 197 5.04 -14.30 -15.25
C ALA A 197 5.86 -13.49 -16.26
N ASN A 198 7.18 -13.68 -16.18
CA ASN A 198 8.20 -13.20 -17.11
C ASN A 198 8.18 -11.68 -17.34
N ASP A 199 8.07 -10.92 -16.26
CA ASP A 199 8.23 -9.47 -16.27
C ASP A 199 9.42 -9.04 -15.38
N ASP A 200 9.54 -7.75 -15.08
CA ASP A 200 10.62 -7.17 -14.28
C ASP A 200 10.59 -7.61 -12.81
N GLN A 201 9.46 -8.14 -12.34
CA GLN A 201 9.23 -8.51 -10.94
C GLN A 201 8.87 -9.99 -10.76
N HIS A 202 8.54 -10.72 -11.83
CA HIS A 202 8.08 -12.11 -11.76
C HIS A 202 8.88 -13.02 -12.70
N ASN A 203 9.16 -14.24 -12.24
CA ASN A 203 9.80 -15.27 -13.07
C ASN A 203 8.75 -16.08 -13.85
N HIS A 204 9.07 -17.30 -14.27
CA HIS A 204 8.19 -18.14 -15.07
C HIS A 204 7.13 -18.93 -14.26
N VAL A 205 7.16 -18.86 -12.93
CA VAL A 205 6.43 -19.75 -11.99
C VAL A 205 5.09 -19.13 -11.60
N ASP A 206 4.18 -19.05 -12.56
CA ASP A 206 2.83 -18.46 -12.42
C ASP A 206 1.71 -19.45 -12.06
N THR A 207 1.97 -20.76 -12.16
CA THR A 207 0.96 -21.81 -11.91
C THR A 207 1.38 -22.80 -10.85
N ARG A 208 0.40 -23.50 -10.28
CA ARG A 208 0.61 -24.52 -9.24
C ARG A 208 1.54 -25.63 -9.71
N ASP A 209 1.38 -26.06 -10.95
CA ASP A 209 2.18 -27.16 -11.51
C ASP A 209 3.64 -26.75 -11.67
N LYS A 210 3.89 -25.52 -12.12
CA LYS A 210 5.24 -24.96 -12.19
C LYS A 210 5.82 -24.79 -10.79
N LEU A 211 5.02 -24.32 -9.83
CA LEU A 211 5.44 -24.15 -8.44
C LEU A 211 5.84 -25.49 -7.80
N LYS A 212 5.05 -26.55 -7.99
CA LYS A 212 5.37 -27.91 -7.50
C LYS A 212 6.71 -28.41 -8.06
N ALA A 213 7.02 -28.09 -9.31
CA ALA A 213 8.28 -28.49 -9.93
C ALA A 213 9.47 -27.61 -9.49
N TYR A 214 9.24 -26.30 -9.34
CA TYR A 214 10.28 -25.30 -9.09
C TYR A 214 10.65 -25.16 -7.62
N ASP A 215 9.64 -25.04 -6.74
CA ASP A 215 9.78 -24.90 -5.29
C ASP A 215 8.85 -25.90 -4.57
N PRO A 216 9.21 -27.20 -4.59
CA PRO A 216 8.37 -28.25 -4.01
C PRO A 216 8.18 -28.10 -2.48
N SER A 217 9.07 -27.38 -1.81
CA SER A 217 8.99 -27.20 -0.35
C SER A 217 7.89 -26.20 0.00
N LEU A 218 7.84 -25.06 -0.70
CA LEU A 218 6.72 -24.11 -0.60
C LEU A 218 5.40 -24.74 -1.05
N ALA A 219 5.41 -25.49 -2.16
CA ALA A 219 4.23 -26.20 -2.64
C ALA A 219 3.65 -27.18 -1.60
N THR A 220 4.52 -27.84 -0.82
CA THR A 220 4.09 -28.74 0.26
C THR A 220 3.40 -27.95 1.38
N LEU A 221 3.97 -26.82 1.80
CA LEU A 221 3.34 -25.97 2.81
C LEU A 221 2.00 -25.40 2.35
N LEU A 222 1.90 -24.97 1.08
CA LEU A 222 0.64 -24.50 0.48
C LEU A 222 -0.40 -25.62 0.40
N THR A 223 0.01 -26.86 0.11
CA THR A 223 -0.87 -28.03 0.13
C THR A 223 -1.44 -28.28 1.53
N GLU A 224 -0.64 -28.13 2.59
CA GLU A 224 -1.08 -28.29 3.97
C GLU A 224 -2.20 -27.30 4.33
N ILE A 225 -2.08 -26.05 3.88
CA ILE A 225 -3.01 -24.98 4.22
C ILE A 225 -4.24 -24.97 3.32
N PHE A 226 -4.03 -24.91 2.01
CA PHE A 226 -5.09 -24.71 1.01
C PHE A 226 -5.65 -26.02 0.46
N GLY A 227 -4.98 -27.14 0.70
CA GLY A 227 -5.28 -28.40 0.01
C GLY A 227 -4.86 -28.37 -1.47
N ASP A 228 -4.99 -29.52 -2.13
CA ASP A 228 -4.64 -29.69 -3.55
C ASP A 228 -5.86 -30.04 -4.39
N THR A 229 -6.93 -29.24 -4.26
CA THR A 229 -8.13 -29.40 -5.07
C THR A 229 -7.87 -28.96 -6.52
N ASP A 230 -8.69 -29.41 -7.46
CA ASP A 230 -8.59 -29.03 -8.87
C ASP A 230 -8.95 -27.56 -9.14
N TRP A 231 -9.48 -26.85 -8.14
CA TRP A 231 -9.85 -25.45 -8.32
C TRP A 231 -8.62 -24.57 -8.59
N ARG A 232 -8.75 -23.69 -9.58
CA ARG A 232 -7.82 -22.63 -9.95
C ARG A 232 -8.61 -21.35 -10.17
N TYR A 233 -7.98 -20.21 -9.92
CA TYR A 233 -8.58 -18.93 -10.21
C TYR A 233 -8.84 -18.80 -11.71
N THR A 234 -10.00 -18.26 -12.04
CA THR A 234 -10.28 -17.71 -13.36
C THR A 234 -10.99 -16.38 -13.21
N GLN A 235 -10.80 -15.48 -14.17
CA GLN A 235 -11.41 -14.16 -14.15
C GLN A 235 -12.94 -14.23 -14.02
N ALA A 236 -13.53 -13.32 -13.24
CA ALA A 236 -14.96 -13.28 -12.95
C ALA A 236 -15.81 -13.21 -14.24
N VAL A 237 -15.32 -12.52 -15.26
CA VAL A 237 -15.98 -12.41 -16.58
C VAL A 237 -16.15 -13.76 -17.28
N THR A 238 -15.34 -14.78 -16.95
CA THR A 238 -15.47 -16.15 -17.47
C THR A 238 -16.46 -17.01 -16.66
N ARG A 239 -16.90 -16.51 -15.49
CA ARG A 239 -17.70 -17.22 -14.49
C ARG A 239 -19.10 -16.63 -14.30
N THR A 240 -19.60 -15.81 -15.22
CA THR A 240 -20.95 -15.19 -15.15
C THR A 240 -22.10 -16.19 -15.12
N HIS A 241 -21.84 -17.45 -15.49
CA HIS A 241 -22.79 -18.57 -15.36
C HIS A 241 -22.95 -19.07 -13.91
N LEU A 242 -22.00 -18.76 -13.01
CA LEU A 242 -22.08 -19.14 -11.60
C LEU A 242 -23.08 -18.26 -10.86
N SER A 243 -23.71 -18.82 -9.82
CA SER A 243 -24.85 -18.21 -9.13
C SER A 243 -24.57 -16.82 -8.55
N HIS A 244 -23.36 -16.58 -8.04
CA HIS A 244 -23.01 -15.32 -7.38
C HIS A 244 -22.71 -14.18 -8.37
N LEU A 245 -22.43 -14.51 -9.64
CA LEU A 245 -22.25 -13.57 -10.75
C LEU A 245 -23.42 -13.59 -11.75
N LYS A 246 -24.48 -14.35 -11.47
CA LYS A 246 -25.63 -14.48 -12.36
C LYS A 246 -26.30 -13.11 -12.53
N GLY A 247 -26.29 -12.59 -13.74
CA GLY A 247 -26.85 -11.27 -14.08
C GLY A 247 -25.85 -10.12 -14.01
N PHE A 248 -24.59 -10.38 -13.65
CA PHE A 248 -23.51 -9.42 -13.83
C PHE A 248 -23.26 -9.21 -15.33
N ASN A 249 -23.14 -7.95 -15.75
CA ASN A 249 -22.85 -7.56 -17.12
C ASN A 249 -21.44 -6.94 -17.21
N PRO A 250 -20.40 -7.71 -17.60
CA PRO A 250 -19.04 -7.20 -17.76
C PRO A 250 -18.95 -6.02 -18.74
N GLU A 251 -19.64 -6.09 -19.87
CA GLU A 251 -19.59 -5.05 -20.92
C GLU A 251 -20.20 -3.72 -20.47
N GLY A 252 -21.13 -3.77 -19.50
CA GLY A 252 -21.73 -2.59 -18.87
C GLY A 252 -20.92 -2.02 -17.70
N SER A 253 -19.77 -2.60 -17.37
CA SER A 253 -18.94 -2.14 -16.25
C SER A 253 -18.25 -0.82 -16.57
N LEU A 254 -18.05 -0.02 -15.53
CA LEU A 254 -17.30 1.23 -15.64
C LEU A 254 -15.81 0.94 -15.86
N LYS A 255 -15.10 1.90 -16.43
CA LYS A 255 -13.65 1.80 -16.66
C LYS A 255 -12.90 2.42 -15.48
N PHE A 256 -11.99 1.67 -14.87
CA PHE A 256 -11.08 2.21 -13.87
C PHE A 256 -10.12 3.21 -14.51
N LYS A 257 -9.93 4.34 -13.84
CA LYS A 257 -8.91 5.34 -14.15
C LYS A 257 -8.52 6.04 -12.85
N TRP A 258 -7.22 6.27 -12.68
CA TRP A 258 -6.73 7.23 -11.69
C TRP A 258 -7.26 8.63 -12.01
N SER A 259 -7.61 9.40 -10.98
CA SER A 259 -8.04 10.79 -11.19
C SER A 259 -6.86 11.62 -11.71
N PRO A 260 -7.11 12.62 -12.59
CA PRO A 260 -6.06 13.51 -13.07
C PRO A 260 -5.29 14.18 -11.94
N GLU A 261 -5.97 14.56 -10.86
CA GLU A 261 -5.38 15.23 -9.70
C GLU A 261 -4.39 14.30 -8.96
N LEU A 262 -4.73 13.01 -8.82
CA LEU A 262 -3.86 12.04 -8.17
C LEU A 262 -2.62 11.72 -9.03
N ILE A 263 -2.80 11.68 -10.36
CA ILE A 263 -1.69 11.53 -11.31
C ILE A 263 -0.74 12.73 -11.17
N GLU A 264 -1.27 13.95 -11.26
CA GLU A 264 -0.48 15.18 -11.18
C GLU A 264 0.28 15.29 -9.85
N LEU A 265 -0.38 15.01 -8.71
CA LEU A 265 0.26 15.06 -7.41
C LEU A 265 1.36 14.00 -7.24
N THR A 266 1.16 12.80 -7.80
CA THR A 266 2.18 11.74 -7.77
C THR A 266 3.39 12.12 -8.62
N GLU A 267 3.16 12.63 -9.83
CA GLU A 267 4.23 13.08 -10.72
C GLU A 267 5.00 14.25 -10.11
N PHE A 268 4.29 15.20 -9.50
CA PHE A 268 4.89 16.30 -8.76
C PHE A 268 5.78 15.79 -7.61
N HIS A 269 5.29 14.86 -6.79
CA HIS A 269 6.10 14.29 -5.71
C HIS A 269 7.33 13.52 -6.22
N GLN A 270 7.19 12.74 -7.29
CA GLN A 270 8.32 12.03 -7.90
C GLN A 270 9.38 13.02 -8.40
N GLN A 271 8.97 14.12 -9.02
CA GLN A 271 9.89 15.17 -9.42
C GLN A 271 10.55 15.84 -8.22
N LEU A 272 9.83 16.10 -7.13
CA LEU A 272 10.42 16.66 -5.90
C LEU A 272 11.49 15.75 -5.31
N LYS A 273 11.32 14.43 -5.40
CA LYS A 273 12.29 13.44 -4.91
C LYS A 273 13.50 13.25 -5.82
N ASN A 274 13.35 13.46 -7.12
CA ASN A 274 14.42 13.24 -8.09
C ASN A 274 15.48 14.35 -7.99
N PRO A 275 16.72 14.08 -7.55
CA PRO A 275 17.76 15.10 -7.42
C PRO A 275 18.01 15.86 -8.74
N ASP A 276 17.85 15.18 -9.88
CA ASP A 276 18.11 15.71 -11.21
C ASP A 276 16.92 16.50 -11.81
N SER A 277 15.79 16.56 -11.11
CA SER A 277 14.62 17.32 -11.58
C SER A 277 14.85 18.83 -11.50
N ASP A 278 14.51 19.54 -12.57
CA ASP A 278 14.44 21.00 -12.63
C ASP A 278 13.01 21.54 -12.39
N GLY A 279 12.08 20.65 -12.08
CA GLY A 279 10.69 20.96 -11.76
C GLY A 279 9.85 21.48 -12.92
N ASP A 280 10.31 21.33 -14.16
CA ASP A 280 9.65 21.86 -15.36
C ASP A 280 9.35 23.38 -15.24
N GLY A 281 10.24 24.11 -14.57
CA GLY A 281 10.10 25.55 -14.34
C GLY A 281 9.19 25.95 -13.16
N ARG A 282 8.64 25.00 -12.40
CA ARG A 282 7.82 25.27 -11.21
C ARG A 282 8.64 25.70 -9.99
N TRP A 283 9.90 25.29 -9.91
CA TRP A 283 10.83 25.68 -8.86
C TRP A 283 12.26 25.75 -9.39
N ILE A 284 13.16 26.29 -8.57
CA ILE A 284 14.62 26.15 -8.72
C ILE A 284 15.15 25.24 -7.61
N ASN A 285 16.28 24.57 -7.83
CA ASN A 285 16.93 23.79 -6.77
C ASN A 285 17.77 24.73 -5.90
N LEU A 286 17.50 24.76 -4.59
CA LEU A 286 18.26 25.57 -3.65
C LEU A 286 19.53 24.85 -3.22
N ASP A 287 20.63 25.60 -3.18
CA ASP A 287 21.90 25.11 -2.65
C ASP A 287 21.88 25.07 -1.12
N GLU A 288 22.32 23.93 -0.58
CA GLU A 288 22.57 23.78 0.86
C GLU A 288 23.73 24.69 1.29
N GLN A 289 23.52 25.48 2.34
CA GLN A 289 24.55 26.34 2.93
C GLN A 289 25.39 25.54 3.94
N ASP A 290 26.66 25.91 4.09
CA ASP A 290 27.55 25.29 5.09
C ASP A 290 26.99 25.48 6.51
N LEU A 291 26.74 24.38 7.22
CA LEU A 291 26.25 24.38 8.60
C LEU A 291 27.11 25.21 9.56
N SER A 292 28.42 25.27 9.33
CA SER A 292 29.34 26.06 10.16
C SER A 292 29.11 27.57 10.04
N SER A 293 28.41 28.01 8.98
CA SER A 293 28.05 29.41 8.77
C SER A 293 26.84 29.88 9.57
N LEU A 294 26.03 28.96 10.13
CA LEU A 294 24.80 29.27 10.86
C LEU A 294 24.94 30.40 11.89
N PRO A 295 25.99 30.47 12.73
CA PRO A 295 26.11 31.55 13.72
C PRO A 295 26.15 32.96 13.12
N ASN A 296 26.45 33.07 11.83
CA ASN A 296 26.55 34.33 11.09
C ASN A 296 25.39 34.57 10.12
N LEU A 297 24.52 33.58 9.90
CA LEU A 297 23.37 33.69 8.99
C LEU A 297 22.17 34.29 9.71
N LYS A 298 21.40 35.09 8.97
CA LYS A 298 20.09 35.62 9.35
C LYS A 298 19.27 35.90 8.10
N SER A 299 17.95 35.91 8.24
CA SER A 299 17.07 36.31 7.14
C SER A 299 17.31 37.76 6.71
N GLY A 300 17.22 38.00 5.40
CA GLY A 300 17.14 39.35 4.83
C GLY A 300 15.76 39.97 5.08
N ASN A 301 15.67 41.29 5.03
CA ASN A 301 14.43 42.04 5.24
C ASN A 301 13.76 42.41 3.90
N ASP A 302 13.84 41.52 2.91
CA ASP A 302 13.18 41.73 1.62
C ASP A 302 11.70 41.34 1.74
N ASP A 303 10.81 42.13 1.11
CA ASP A 303 9.37 41.91 1.14
C ASP A 303 8.88 41.10 -0.08
N THR A 304 9.79 40.61 -0.93
CA THR A 304 9.46 39.79 -2.11
C THR A 304 9.00 38.40 -1.66
N GLU A 305 7.70 38.14 -1.77
CA GLU A 305 7.07 36.86 -1.41
C GLU A 305 7.52 35.72 -2.34
N THR A 306 7.83 34.57 -1.74
CA THR A 306 8.26 33.35 -2.42
C THR A 306 7.85 32.13 -1.58
N ALA A 307 8.31 30.93 -1.95
CA ALA A 307 8.13 29.74 -1.15
C ALA A 307 9.34 28.80 -1.21
N ILE A 308 9.51 27.98 -0.17
CA ILE A 308 10.39 26.83 -0.21
C ILE A 308 9.57 25.55 -0.09
N ILE A 309 9.78 24.63 -1.03
CA ILE A 309 9.30 23.27 -0.96
C ILE A 309 10.38 22.42 -0.30
N PHE A 310 10.17 22.07 0.97
CA PHE A 310 11.06 21.14 1.68
C PHE A 310 10.61 19.71 1.38
N MET A 311 11.46 18.93 0.73
CA MET A 311 11.22 17.51 0.46
C MET A 311 12.09 16.66 1.38
N ASN A 312 11.47 15.96 2.34
CA ASN A 312 12.16 15.06 3.25
C ASN A 312 12.34 13.67 2.61
N SER A 313 13.43 13.44 1.90
CA SER A 313 13.82 12.12 1.40
C SER A 313 14.63 11.30 2.43
N THR A 314 14.61 11.70 3.70
CA THR A 314 15.23 10.93 4.78
C THR A 314 14.29 9.84 5.31
N LYS A 315 14.82 8.93 6.14
CA LYS A 315 14.03 7.86 6.78
C LYS A 315 13.38 8.29 8.11
N SER A 316 13.60 9.52 8.55
CA SER A 316 13.17 10.02 9.85
C SER A 316 12.38 11.30 9.70
N GLU A 317 11.49 11.57 10.66
CA GLU A 317 10.85 12.88 10.77
C GLU A 317 11.93 13.95 11.00
N ILE A 318 11.71 15.13 10.43
CA ILE A 318 12.57 16.30 10.59
C ILE A 318 11.74 17.50 11.02
N THR A 319 12.41 18.54 11.49
CA THR A 319 11.82 19.82 11.91
C THR A 319 12.45 20.94 11.09
N TYR A 320 11.68 22.01 10.85
CA TYR A 320 12.17 23.16 10.10
C TYR A 320 11.87 24.47 10.83
N TYR A 321 12.83 25.39 10.76
CA TYR A 321 12.87 26.63 11.51
C TYR A 321 13.19 27.79 10.58
N TRP A 322 12.54 28.93 10.80
CA TRP A 322 12.95 30.20 10.22
C TRP A 322 14.01 30.83 11.13
N VAL A 323 15.16 31.23 10.58
CA VAL A 323 16.17 32.00 11.31
C VAL A 323 15.88 33.47 11.10
N ASP A 324 15.37 34.15 12.13
CA ASP A 324 14.86 35.51 12.01
C ASP A 324 15.97 36.57 11.83
N TYR A 325 15.57 37.84 11.85
CA TYR A 325 16.46 38.98 11.67
C TYR A 325 17.49 39.18 12.81
N GLU A 326 17.22 38.59 13.98
CA GLU A 326 18.07 38.62 15.17
C GLU A 326 18.90 37.34 15.34
N ARG A 327 18.78 36.38 14.40
CA ARG A 327 19.39 35.03 14.40
C ARG A 327 18.69 34.03 15.31
N ASP A 328 17.50 34.34 15.80
CA ASP A 328 16.73 33.39 16.56
C ASP A 328 16.05 32.38 15.63
N GLU A 329 16.09 31.11 16.03
CA GLU A 329 15.39 30.03 15.36
C GLU A 329 13.91 30.00 15.80
N LYS A 330 12.99 30.23 14.87
CA LYS A 330 11.55 30.11 15.10
C LYS A 330 11.06 28.79 14.52
N PHE A 331 10.55 27.90 15.36
CA PHE A 331 9.98 26.63 14.94
C PHE A 331 8.73 26.85 14.08
N TYR A 332 8.65 26.19 12.93
CA TYR A 332 7.48 26.24 12.05
C TYR A 332 6.72 24.92 11.99
N GLY A 333 7.42 23.78 11.90
CA GLY A 333 6.73 22.52 11.75
C GLY A 333 7.63 21.31 11.64
N ARG A 334 7.00 20.19 11.30
CA ARG A 334 7.64 18.89 11.09
C ARG A 334 7.32 18.35 9.71
N ILE A 335 8.21 17.54 9.17
CA ILE A 335 8.05 16.90 7.87
C ILE A 335 8.33 15.41 8.06
N ALA A 336 7.31 14.58 7.84
CA ALA A 336 7.42 13.14 7.93
C ALA A 336 8.39 12.57 6.88
N PRO A 337 8.92 11.36 7.06
CA PRO A 337 9.71 10.68 6.02
C PRO A 337 8.93 10.59 4.70
N ASP A 338 9.61 10.84 3.60
CA ASP A 338 9.07 10.77 2.24
C ASP A 338 7.85 11.67 1.97
N THR A 339 7.78 12.81 2.67
CA THR A 339 6.78 13.85 2.42
C THR A 339 7.43 15.20 2.17
N PHE A 340 6.61 16.16 1.75
CA PHE A 340 7.03 17.53 1.53
C PHE A 340 6.07 18.53 2.18
N VAL A 341 6.57 19.74 2.42
CA VAL A 341 5.76 20.91 2.75
C VAL A 341 6.12 22.06 1.83
N ASN A 342 5.10 22.79 1.38
CA ASN A 342 5.29 24.04 0.64
C ASN A 342 5.15 25.21 1.62
N GLN A 343 6.28 25.80 2.02
CA GLN A 343 6.35 26.83 3.04
C GLN A 343 6.46 28.22 2.40
N HIS A 344 5.42 29.03 2.55
CA HIS A 344 5.47 30.45 2.21
C HIS A 344 6.59 31.16 2.98
N THR A 345 7.35 32.01 2.30
CA THR A 345 8.47 32.77 2.87
C THR A 345 8.79 34.01 2.02
N TYR A 346 9.92 34.66 2.27
CA TYR A 346 10.38 35.83 1.51
C TYR A 346 11.79 35.62 0.99
N ASP A 347 12.14 36.31 -0.09
CA ASP A 347 13.49 36.27 -0.67
C ASP A 347 14.57 36.56 0.39
N GLY A 348 15.65 35.78 0.37
CA GLY A 348 16.75 35.90 1.32
C GLY A 348 16.45 35.38 2.74
N HIS A 349 15.26 34.85 3.02
CA HIS A 349 14.99 34.18 4.30
C HIS A 349 15.85 32.93 4.48
N ILE A 350 16.35 32.73 5.71
CA ILE A 350 17.17 31.57 6.08
C ILE A 350 16.29 30.54 6.79
N TRP A 351 16.38 29.30 6.31
CA TRP A 351 15.65 28.17 6.86
C TRP A 351 16.62 27.08 7.32
N LEU A 352 16.44 26.64 8.56
CA LEU A 352 17.26 25.64 9.22
C LEU A 352 16.45 24.35 9.41
N ILE A 353 17.04 23.23 9.02
CA ILE A 353 16.46 21.91 9.18
C ILE A 353 17.17 21.17 10.30
N LYS A 354 16.42 20.50 11.17
CA LYS A 354 16.96 19.69 12.27
C LYS A 354 16.33 18.30 12.32
N ASP A 355 17.07 17.34 12.85
CA ASP A 355 16.52 16.05 13.22
C ASP A 355 15.63 16.17 14.48
N MET A 356 15.00 15.07 14.89
CA MET A 356 14.15 15.04 16.10
C MET A 356 14.92 15.19 17.42
N ASN A 357 16.26 15.10 17.40
CA ASN A 357 17.11 15.32 18.56
C ASN A 357 17.62 16.77 18.64
N GLY A 358 17.27 17.62 17.67
CA GLY A 358 17.70 19.01 17.57
C GLY A 358 19.08 19.19 16.92
N GLN A 359 19.64 18.16 16.29
CA GLN A 359 20.86 18.26 15.50
C GLN A 359 20.57 18.95 14.16
N ASN A 360 21.36 19.97 13.83
CA ASN A 360 21.27 20.69 12.55
C ASN A 360 21.64 19.75 11.39
N LEU A 361 20.77 19.67 10.39
CA LEU A 361 20.92 18.80 9.21
C LEU A 361 21.28 19.57 7.96
N ALA A 362 20.61 20.69 7.69
CA ALA A 362 20.81 21.48 6.47
C ALA A 362 20.34 22.93 6.69
N ILE A 363 20.87 23.86 5.89
CA ILE A 363 20.43 25.26 5.85
C ILE A 363 20.16 25.63 4.41
N PHE A 364 19.04 26.32 4.18
CA PHE A 364 18.68 26.86 2.87
C PHE A 364 18.42 28.35 2.96
N ARG A 365 18.72 29.05 1.88
CA ARG A 365 18.32 30.45 1.68
C ARG A 365 17.23 30.48 0.63
N ALA A 366 16.12 31.13 0.93
CA ALA A 366 15.06 31.39 -0.05
C ALA A 366 15.58 32.34 -1.14
N GLU A 367 15.07 32.15 -2.35
CA GLU A 367 15.34 33.02 -3.50
C GLU A 367 14.02 33.58 -4.03
N GLU A 368 14.10 34.59 -4.91
CA GLU A 368 12.94 35.24 -5.55
C GLU A 368 11.97 34.23 -6.20
N LYS A 369 12.50 33.13 -6.76
CA LYS A 369 11.68 32.02 -7.28
C LYS A 369 11.43 30.98 -6.19
N THR A 370 10.29 30.29 -6.30
CA THR A 370 10.01 29.09 -5.47
C THR A 370 11.21 28.14 -5.52
N GLY A 371 11.77 27.84 -4.35
CA GLY A 371 12.93 26.97 -4.22
C GLY A 371 12.54 25.57 -3.76
N ARG A 372 13.21 24.53 -4.24
CA ARG A 372 13.15 23.19 -3.68
C ARG A 372 14.38 22.95 -2.81
N ALA A 373 14.14 22.63 -1.55
CA ALA A 373 15.13 22.13 -0.61
C ALA A 373 14.97 20.62 -0.50
N LEU A 374 15.81 19.87 -1.24
CA LEU A 374 15.80 18.41 -1.23
C LEU A 374 16.72 17.89 -0.12
N LEU A 375 16.13 17.18 0.85
CA LEU A 375 16.85 16.60 1.98
C LEU A 375 17.04 15.10 1.74
N VAL A 376 18.24 14.69 1.35
CA VAL A 376 18.57 13.29 1.11
C VAL A 376 19.25 12.65 2.32
N THR A 377 19.11 11.34 2.46
CA THR A 377 19.97 10.60 3.40
C THR A 377 21.42 10.64 2.93
N GLY A 378 22.29 11.28 3.70
CA GLY A 378 23.73 11.30 3.46
C GLY A 378 24.18 12.29 2.40
N SER A 379 23.91 13.60 2.60
CA SER A 379 24.72 14.64 1.94
C SER A 379 26.20 14.27 2.09
N PRO A 380 26.92 14.06 0.98
CA PRO A 380 28.30 13.59 1.02
C PRO A 380 29.20 14.77 1.36
N ASN A 381 29.34 15.10 2.65
CA ASN A 381 30.40 15.89 3.28
C ASN A 381 30.09 15.85 4.79
N VAL A 382 30.86 15.22 5.68
CA VAL A 382 32.22 15.58 6.08
C VAL A 382 32.95 14.33 6.63
N ARG A 383 34.16 14.13 6.10
CA ARG A 383 35.31 13.29 6.51
C ARG A 383 35.19 12.29 7.67
#